data_AF-A0AAU6DAC2-F1
#
_entry.id   AF-A0AAU6DAC2-F1
#
_cell.length_a   1.000
_cell.length_b   1.000
_cell.length_c   1.000
_cell.angle_alpha   90.00
_cell.angle_beta   90.00
_cell.angle_gamma   90.00
#
_symmetry.space_group_name_H-M   'P 1'
#
loop_
_entity.id
_entity.type
_entity.pdbx_description
1 polymer ?
#
loop_
_entity_poly.entity_id
_entity_poly.type
_entity_poly.pdbx_seq_one_letter_code
_entity_poly.pdbx_strand_id
1 'polypeptide(L)'
;MRRPAVRTLAVAAATVALSALGTTLAFAETPQHCDKLVCLKDGTQFGAPVSAYPAESQPGAVSATQLVQDCAAAQLGQLDNISCGFYPYSDPQAVGYGDWAPLSSDFMNCYGGNDANNLNWSSSSTYTTTSTVTVTASLEVGLDEMFKTSFSTSYAHSWGTATGSTQSFFAYVPQGYKAHLQHRYQEQQATGVMWINYGHTGNKPGEGYGHHYYGITDYTATSPVKDDSGMVDDQVSMSPPQALQSGECS
;
A
#
# COMPACT_ATOMS: atom_id res chain seq x y z
N MET A 1 -10.19 30.20 55.63
CA MET A 1 -10.64 29.29 54.55
C MET A 1 -9.99 29.73 53.25
N ARG A 2 -9.10 28.90 52.68
CA ARG A 2 -8.39 29.17 51.42
C ARG A 2 -9.29 28.78 50.23
N ARG A 3 -9.45 29.67 49.25
CA ARG A 3 -9.90 29.33 47.89
C ARG A 3 -8.69 29.48 46.95
N PRO A 4 -8.35 28.52 46.10
CA PRO A 4 -7.34 28.73 45.07
C PRO A 4 -7.97 29.51 43.90
N ALA A 5 -7.27 30.56 43.47
CA ALA A 5 -7.58 31.28 42.24
C ALA A 5 -7.04 30.46 41.05
N VAL A 6 -7.92 30.09 40.13
CA VAL A 6 -7.57 29.56 38.82
C VAL A 6 -7.04 30.73 37.99
N ARG A 7 -5.75 30.71 37.62
CA ARG A 7 -5.18 31.62 36.63
C ARG A 7 -5.26 30.96 35.26
N THR A 8 -6.21 31.43 34.45
CA THR A 8 -6.26 31.21 33.01
C THR A 8 -5.14 32.03 32.37
N LEU A 9 -4.15 31.38 31.75
CA LEU A 9 -3.16 32.08 30.91
C LEU A 9 -3.72 32.23 29.50
N ALA A 10 -3.91 33.48 29.09
CA ALA A 10 -4.21 33.87 27.73
C ALA A 10 -3.01 33.57 26.82
N VAL A 11 -3.25 32.91 25.69
CA VAL A 11 -2.28 32.76 24.60
C VAL A 11 -2.22 34.10 23.87
N ALA A 12 -1.15 34.86 24.09
CA ALA A 12 -0.83 36.04 23.31
C ALA A 12 -0.24 35.60 21.96
N ALA A 13 -0.89 35.97 20.87
CA ALA A 13 -0.35 35.85 19.53
C ALA A 13 0.88 36.78 19.41
N ALA A 14 2.06 36.20 19.25
CA ALA A 14 3.27 36.93 18.90
C ALA A 14 3.59 36.65 17.43
N THR A 15 3.26 37.61 16.57
CA THR A 15 3.85 37.75 15.23
C THR A 15 5.34 38.02 15.39
N VAL A 16 6.17 37.04 15.04
CA VAL A 16 7.62 37.23 14.88
C VAL A 16 7.92 37.23 13.39
N ALA A 17 8.19 38.42 12.85
CA ALA A 17 8.88 38.57 11.59
C ALA A 17 10.33 38.15 11.79
N LEU A 18 10.80 37.16 11.00
CA LEU A 18 12.21 36.80 10.96
C LEU A 18 12.69 36.83 9.49
N SER A 19 13.23 37.98 9.11
CA SER A 19 14.13 38.11 7.98
C SER A 19 15.54 37.73 8.43
N ALA A 20 16.02 36.57 8.01
CA ALA A 20 17.45 36.26 7.97
C ALA A 20 17.72 35.19 6.91
N LEU A 21 18.37 35.61 5.82
CA LEU A 21 19.04 34.74 4.86
C LEU A 21 20.17 33.99 5.60
N GLY A 22 20.09 32.66 5.59
CA GLY A 22 21.15 31.77 6.07
C GLY A 22 21.15 30.49 5.24
N THR A 23 22.02 30.41 4.25
CA THR A 23 22.32 29.19 3.50
C THR A 23 23.12 28.21 4.36
N THR A 24 22.85 26.91 4.19
CA THR A 24 23.56 25.72 4.73
C THR A 24 23.25 25.47 6.22
N LEU A 25 22.65 24.34 6.62
CA LEU A 25 23.05 22.96 6.37
C LEU A 25 21.79 22.09 6.18
N ALA A 26 21.64 21.43 5.04
CA ALA A 26 20.77 20.27 4.94
C ALA A 26 21.45 19.16 5.74
N PHE A 27 21.14 19.07 7.03
CA PHE A 27 21.51 17.87 7.78
C PHE A 27 20.69 16.73 7.18
N ALA A 28 21.39 15.79 6.55
CA ALA A 28 20.90 14.47 6.21
C ALA A 28 20.66 13.68 7.51
N GLU A 29 19.77 14.18 8.37
CA GLU A 29 19.32 13.43 9.51
C GLU A 29 18.36 12.37 8.98
N THR A 30 18.72 11.10 9.18
CA THR A 30 17.75 10.02 9.01
C THR A 30 16.64 10.26 10.04
N PRO A 31 15.38 10.44 9.60
CA PRO A 31 14.29 10.59 10.54
C PRO A 31 14.17 9.36 11.45
N GLN A 32 13.57 9.52 12.62
CA GLN A 32 13.36 8.42 13.57
C GLN A 32 11.87 8.27 13.87
N HIS A 33 11.42 7.04 14.10
CA HIS A 33 10.07 6.80 14.57
C HIS A 33 9.89 7.29 16.01
N CYS A 34 8.80 7.99 16.29
CA CYS A 34 8.44 8.42 17.63
C CYS A 34 6.91 8.39 17.82
N ASP A 35 6.43 7.38 18.55
CA ASP A 35 4.99 7.05 18.59
C ASP A 35 4.43 6.94 17.15
N LYS A 36 3.19 7.34 16.87
CA LYS A 36 2.61 7.29 15.52
C LYS A 36 3.15 8.34 14.52
N LEU A 37 4.26 9.00 14.81
CA LEU A 37 4.83 10.10 14.04
C LEU A 37 6.29 9.83 13.67
N VAL A 38 6.88 10.76 12.93
CA VAL A 38 8.32 10.81 12.67
C VAL A 38 8.92 12.01 13.41
N CYS A 39 10.06 11.79 14.05
CA CYS A 39 10.85 12.79 14.75
C CYS A 39 12.21 13.01 14.08
N LEU A 40 12.65 14.26 14.05
CA LEU A 40 14.05 14.62 13.81
C LEU A 40 14.82 14.67 15.14
N LYS A 41 16.16 14.75 15.10
CA LYS A 41 16.98 14.74 16.35
C LYS A 41 16.75 15.97 17.21
N ASP A 42 16.33 17.07 16.61
CA ASP A 42 15.98 18.32 17.29
C ASP A 42 14.62 18.26 18.02
N GLY A 43 13.89 17.14 17.91
CA GLY A 43 12.59 16.92 18.51
C GLY A 43 11.41 17.38 17.65
N THR A 44 11.65 17.89 16.43
CA THR A 44 10.58 18.23 15.48
C THR A 44 9.81 16.97 15.10
N GLN A 45 8.49 17.00 15.30
CA GLN A 45 7.58 15.92 14.95
C GLN A 45 6.80 16.27 13.68
N PHE A 46 6.67 15.31 12.78
CA PHE A 46 5.88 15.45 11.57
C PHE A 46 5.17 14.14 11.23
N GLY A 47 4.05 14.27 10.53
CA GLY A 47 3.18 13.16 10.22
C GLY A 47 1.73 13.62 10.15
N ALA A 48 1.00 13.20 9.13
CA ALA A 48 -0.43 13.43 9.03
C ALA A 48 -1.13 12.25 8.34
N PRO A 49 -2.42 12.01 8.60
CA PRO A 49 -3.18 11.01 7.84
C PRO A 49 -3.30 11.44 6.37
N VAL A 50 -3.51 10.49 5.46
CA VAL A 50 -3.69 10.74 4.02
C VAL A 50 -4.70 11.85 3.73
N SER A 51 -5.79 11.91 4.50
CA SER A 51 -6.86 12.90 4.35
C SER A 51 -6.48 14.34 4.69
N ALA A 52 -5.33 14.56 5.32
CA ALA A 52 -4.82 15.90 5.63
C ALA A 52 -3.98 16.50 4.49
N TYR A 53 -3.63 15.70 3.48
CA TYR A 53 -2.88 16.15 2.32
C TYR A 53 -3.80 16.75 1.24
N PRO A 54 -3.34 17.73 0.46
CA PRO A 54 -4.10 18.24 -0.68
C PRO A 54 -4.31 17.14 -1.74
N ALA A 55 -5.38 17.28 -2.52
CA ALA A 55 -5.67 16.37 -3.62
C ALA A 55 -4.58 16.40 -4.71
N GLU A 56 -3.98 17.57 -4.94
CA GLU A 56 -2.91 17.80 -5.92
C GLU A 56 -1.74 18.54 -5.27
N SER A 57 -0.53 18.27 -5.74
CA SER A 57 0.67 18.97 -5.27
C SER A 57 0.72 20.40 -5.81
N GLN A 58 1.11 21.34 -4.96
CA GLN A 58 1.14 22.77 -5.21
C GLN A 58 2.30 23.42 -4.42
N PRO A 59 2.73 24.64 -4.77
CA PRO A 59 3.79 25.31 -4.02
C PRO A 59 3.46 25.40 -2.52
N GLY A 60 4.31 24.81 -1.67
CA GLY A 60 4.11 24.75 -0.22
C GLY A 60 3.34 23.52 0.29
N ALA A 61 2.82 22.65 -0.57
CA ALA A 61 2.10 21.44 -0.15
C ALA A 61 2.12 20.33 -1.21
N VAL A 62 2.51 19.12 -0.82
CA VAL A 62 2.55 17.92 -1.68
C VAL A 62 1.31 17.06 -1.45
N SER A 63 0.80 16.35 -2.47
CA SER A 63 -0.27 15.36 -2.27
C SER A 63 0.26 14.04 -1.70
N ALA A 64 -0.59 13.28 -1.02
CA ALA A 64 -0.23 11.94 -0.53
C ALA A 64 0.15 11.00 -1.69
N THR A 65 -0.54 11.09 -2.82
CA THR A 65 -0.21 10.32 -4.03
C THR A 65 1.19 10.65 -4.54
N GLN A 66 1.56 11.92 -4.63
CA GLN A 66 2.89 12.31 -5.09
C GLN A 66 3.99 11.82 -4.13
N LEU A 67 3.77 11.90 -2.81
CA LEU A 67 4.72 11.40 -1.81
C LEU A 67 5.05 9.91 -2.01
N VAL A 68 4.01 9.09 -2.20
CA VAL A 68 4.15 7.64 -2.37
C VAL A 68 4.80 7.33 -3.72
N GLN A 69 4.43 8.06 -4.77
CA GLN A 69 5.04 7.91 -6.09
C GLN A 69 6.53 8.30 -6.09
N ASP A 70 6.90 9.41 -5.45
CA ASP A 70 8.29 9.85 -5.34
C ASP A 70 9.13 8.87 -4.54
N CYS A 71 8.60 8.35 -3.43
CA CYS A 71 9.29 7.32 -2.66
C CYS A 71 9.49 6.03 -3.48
N ALA A 72 8.44 5.54 -4.15
CA ALA A 72 8.54 4.37 -5.01
C ALA A 72 9.56 4.57 -6.14
N ALA A 73 9.53 5.72 -6.81
CA ALA A 73 10.47 6.07 -7.87
C ALA A 73 11.92 6.17 -7.34
N ALA A 74 12.12 6.69 -6.13
CA ALA A 74 13.43 6.75 -5.49
C ALA A 74 13.98 5.34 -5.18
N GLN A 75 13.15 4.42 -4.69
CA GLN A 75 13.54 3.01 -4.46
C GLN A 75 13.93 2.28 -5.76
N LEU A 76 13.33 2.70 -6.88
CA LEU A 76 13.68 2.20 -8.23
C LEU A 76 14.88 2.93 -8.86
N GLY A 77 15.51 3.88 -8.17
CA GLY A 77 16.63 4.68 -8.69
C GLY A 77 16.23 5.64 -9.82
N GLN A 78 14.95 6.00 -9.93
CA GLN A 78 14.43 6.94 -10.92
C GLN A 78 14.50 8.39 -10.45
N LEU A 79 14.53 8.60 -9.13
CA LEU A 79 14.71 9.90 -8.50
C LEU A 79 15.92 9.85 -7.57
N ASP A 80 16.81 10.83 -7.72
CA ASP A 80 17.98 11.02 -6.86
C ASP A 80 17.68 12.00 -5.72
N ASN A 81 18.52 11.98 -4.68
CA ASN A 81 18.42 12.86 -3.52
C ASN A 81 17.11 12.73 -2.74
N ILE A 82 16.43 11.60 -2.84
CA ILE A 82 15.25 11.28 -2.04
C ILE A 82 15.60 10.08 -1.17
N SER A 83 15.30 10.18 0.12
CA SER A 83 15.35 9.05 1.04
C SER A 83 13.95 8.84 1.59
N CYS A 84 13.48 7.60 1.60
CA CYS A 84 12.19 7.26 2.18
C CYS A 84 12.25 5.92 2.89
N GLY A 85 11.27 5.68 3.75
CA GLY A 85 11.18 4.45 4.51
C GLY A 85 9.81 4.27 5.14
N PHE A 86 9.63 3.11 5.75
CA PHE A 86 8.43 2.77 6.48
C PHE A 86 8.80 2.38 7.91
N TYR A 87 8.04 2.90 8.87
CA TYR A 87 8.16 2.50 10.27
C TYR A 87 6.88 1.78 10.68
N PRO A 88 6.89 0.44 10.74
CA PRO A 88 5.71 -0.30 11.17
C PRO A 88 5.43 -0.08 12.66
N TYR A 89 4.15 0.05 13.01
CA TYR A 89 3.71 0.11 14.40
C TYR A 89 3.78 -1.26 15.09
N SER A 90 3.66 -2.33 14.30
CA SER A 90 3.73 -3.71 14.73
C SER A 90 4.18 -4.60 13.57
N ASP A 91 4.54 -5.84 13.89
CA ASP A 91 4.79 -6.86 12.87
C ASP A 91 3.55 -7.06 11.97
N PRO A 92 3.74 -7.45 10.69
CA PRO A 92 2.64 -7.80 9.79
C PRO A 92 1.69 -8.84 10.41
N GLN A 93 0.39 -8.61 10.26
CA GLN A 93 -0.66 -9.49 10.79
C GLN A 93 -1.48 -10.07 9.64
N ALA A 94 -1.78 -11.37 9.70
CA ALA A 94 -2.72 -11.99 8.76
C ALA A 94 -4.13 -11.42 8.96
N VAL A 95 -4.78 -11.01 7.87
CA VAL A 95 -6.13 -10.41 7.88
C VAL A 95 -7.20 -11.34 7.29
N GLY A 96 -6.83 -12.57 6.96
CA GLY A 96 -7.71 -13.58 6.38
C GLY A 96 -7.54 -13.67 4.87
N TYR A 97 -8.57 -14.15 4.18
CA TYR A 97 -8.57 -14.25 2.72
C TYR A 97 -9.16 -12.99 2.09
N GLY A 98 -8.54 -12.52 1.00
CA GLY A 98 -9.06 -11.45 0.18
C GLY A 98 -10.34 -11.84 -0.59
N ASP A 99 -10.79 -10.92 -1.43
CA ASP A 99 -11.94 -11.12 -2.30
C ASP A 99 -11.68 -12.18 -3.38
N TRP A 100 -12.75 -12.83 -3.84
CA TRP A 100 -12.67 -13.74 -4.97
C TRP A 100 -12.43 -12.96 -6.27
N ALA A 101 -11.34 -13.27 -6.96
CA ALA A 101 -11.01 -12.76 -8.28
C ALA A 101 -11.21 -13.84 -9.36
N PRO A 102 -11.66 -13.49 -10.58
CA PRO A 102 -11.83 -14.45 -11.66
C PRO A 102 -10.49 -14.92 -12.20
N LEU A 103 -10.33 -16.24 -12.35
CA LEU A 103 -9.18 -16.91 -12.96
C LEU A 103 -9.40 -17.27 -14.43
N SER A 104 -10.66 -17.37 -14.83
CA SER A 104 -11.05 -17.73 -16.19
C SER A 104 -12.19 -16.82 -16.67
N SER A 105 -12.43 -16.86 -17.98
CA SER A 105 -13.72 -16.44 -18.53
C SER A 105 -14.85 -17.36 -18.04
N ASP A 106 -16.09 -16.90 -18.19
CA ASP A 106 -17.26 -17.73 -17.96
C ASP A 106 -17.27 -18.97 -18.88
N PHE A 107 -17.41 -20.14 -18.28
CA PHE A 107 -17.78 -21.37 -18.95
C PHE A 107 -19.30 -21.44 -19.04
N MET A 108 -19.83 -21.42 -20.25
CA MET A 108 -21.27 -21.45 -20.52
C MET A 108 -21.71 -22.86 -20.92
N ASN A 109 -22.69 -23.43 -20.21
CA ASN A 109 -23.27 -24.72 -20.59
C ASN A 109 -24.62 -24.52 -21.30
N CYS A 110 -24.55 -24.21 -22.60
CA CYS A 110 -25.73 -23.92 -23.42
C CYS A 110 -26.56 -25.17 -23.77
N TYR A 111 -25.90 -26.29 -24.08
CA TYR A 111 -26.53 -27.45 -24.70
C TYR A 111 -26.12 -28.80 -24.09
N GLY A 112 -25.19 -28.81 -23.13
CA GLY A 112 -24.70 -30.04 -22.51
C GLY A 112 -25.69 -30.59 -21.47
N GLY A 113 -25.72 -31.91 -21.32
CA GLY A 113 -26.42 -32.57 -20.22
C GLY A 113 -25.78 -32.28 -18.87
N ASN A 114 -26.33 -32.86 -17.80
CA ASN A 114 -25.78 -32.72 -16.44
C ASN A 114 -24.50 -33.56 -16.20
N ASP A 115 -23.90 -34.09 -17.25
CA ASP A 115 -22.70 -34.89 -17.18
C ASP A 115 -21.47 -33.99 -16.97
N ALA A 116 -20.52 -34.45 -16.15
CA ALA A 116 -19.40 -33.67 -15.65
C ALA A 116 -18.58 -33.02 -16.78
N ASN A 117 -18.67 -31.69 -16.91
CA ASN A 117 -17.77 -30.91 -17.75
C ASN A 117 -16.43 -30.75 -17.00
N ASN A 118 -15.53 -31.71 -17.17
CA ASN A 118 -14.19 -31.64 -16.57
C ASN A 118 -13.39 -30.46 -17.16
N LEU A 119 -13.17 -29.43 -16.34
CA LEU A 119 -12.29 -28.32 -16.68
C LEU A 119 -10.86 -28.66 -16.22
N ASN A 120 -9.97 -28.98 -17.16
CA ASN A 120 -8.55 -29.03 -16.80
C ASN A 120 -7.96 -27.62 -16.97
N TRP A 121 -7.50 -27.05 -15.87
CA TRP A 121 -6.95 -25.70 -15.83
C TRP A 121 -5.65 -25.66 -15.03
N SER A 122 -4.70 -24.88 -15.53
CA SER A 122 -3.43 -24.58 -14.90
C SER A 122 -3.11 -23.12 -15.18
N SER A 123 -2.75 -22.37 -14.14
CA SER A 123 -2.27 -21.01 -14.28
C SER A 123 -1.21 -20.70 -13.23
N SER A 124 -0.36 -19.74 -13.59
CA SER A 124 0.51 -19.04 -12.66
C SER A 124 0.01 -17.61 -12.51
N SER A 125 -0.32 -17.20 -11.29
CA SER A 125 -0.74 -15.84 -10.98
C SER A 125 0.41 -15.09 -10.32
N THR A 126 0.58 -13.81 -10.64
CA THR A 126 1.54 -12.92 -9.98
C THR A 126 0.80 -11.97 -9.05
N TYR A 127 1.18 -11.95 -7.78
CA TYR A 127 0.60 -11.09 -6.74
C TYR A 127 1.57 -9.98 -6.38
N THR A 128 1.08 -8.77 -6.16
CA THR A 128 1.88 -7.60 -5.72
C THR A 128 1.34 -7.05 -4.40
N THR A 129 2.15 -6.28 -3.68
CA THR A 129 1.69 -5.54 -2.49
C THR A 129 0.86 -4.35 -2.93
N THR A 130 -0.25 -4.12 -2.23
CA THR A 130 -1.11 -2.95 -2.39
C THR A 130 -1.01 -2.04 -1.17
N SER A 131 -1.55 -0.82 -1.25
CA SER A 131 -1.44 0.15 -0.16
C SER A 131 -2.63 1.12 -0.12
N THR A 132 -2.78 1.82 1.01
CA THR A 132 -3.86 2.82 1.22
C THR A 132 -3.84 3.95 0.17
N VAL A 133 -2.67 4.22 -0.40
CA VAL A 133 -2.51 5.15 -1.53
C VAL A 133 -2.20 4.34 -2.77
N THR A 134 -3.14 4.31 -3.71
CA THR A 134 -2.98 3.58 -4.98
C THR A 134 -1.90 4.24 -5.86
N VAL A 135 -0.96 3.45 -6.34
CA VAL A 135 0.06 3.84 -7.32
C VAL A 135 0.00 2.92 -8.54
N THR A 136 0.76 3.23 -9.59
CA THR A 136 0.86 2.34 -10.75
C THR A 136 1.62 1.07 -10.37
N ALA A 137 1.29 -0.07 -11.00
CA ALA A 137 1.94 -1.36 -10.75
C ALA A 137 3.48 -1.34 -10.82
N SER A 138 4.06 -0.51 -11.71
CA SER A 138 5.51 -0.32 -11.78
C SER A 138 6.12 0.28 -10.52
N LEU A 139 5.38 1.12 -9.80
CA LEU A 139 5.80 1.80 -8.57
C LEU A 139 5.51 0.93 -7.33
N GLU A 140 4.55 0.01 -7.39
CA GLU A 140 4.31 -0.97 -6.31
C GLU A 140 5.58 -1.79 -6.01
N VAL A 141 6.37 -2.11 -7.04
CA VAL A 141 7.67 -2.80 -6.88
C VAL A 141 8.66 -1.99 -6.03
N GLY A 142 8.67 -0.66 -6.17
CA GLY A 142 9.53 0.20 -5.35
C GLY A 142 9.08 0.22 -3.88
N LEU A 143 7.76 0.18 -3.65
CA LEU A 143 7.19 0.10 -2.29
C LEU A 143 7.48 -1.26 -1.65
N ASP A 144 7.46 -2.36 -2.42
CA ASP A 144 7.83 -3.69 -1.94
C ASP A 144 9.23 -3.71 -1.33
N GLU A 145 10.22 -3.14 -2.01
CA GLU A 145 11.59 -3.10 -1.52
C GLU A 145 11.73 -2.25 -0.25
N MET A 146 11.00 -1.12 -0.19
CA MET A 146 10.93 -0.31 1.03
C MET A 146 10.35 -1.11 2.21
N PHE A 147 9.26 -1.85 1.99
CA PHE A 147 8.64 -2.64 3.05
C PHE A 147 9.54 -3.79 3.50
N LYS A 148 10.14 -4.53 2.57
CA LYS A 148 11.10 -5.62 2.87
C LYS A 148 12.25 -5.15 3.75
N THR A 149 12.79 -3.95 3.49
CA THR A 149 13.90 -3.38 4.26
C THR A 149 13.48 -2.80 5.60
N SER A 150 12.19 -2.51 5.78
CA SER A 150 11.63 -1.87 6.98
C SER A 150 11.17 -2.87 8.05
N PHE A 151 10.84 -4.11 7.66
CA PHE A 151 10.50 -5.15 8.61
C PHE A 151 11.74 -5.87 9.15
N SER A 152 11.60 -6.54 10.31
CA SER A 152 12.63 -7.45 10.77
C SER A 152 12.90 -8.53 9.71
N THR A 153 14.11 -9.08 9.71
CA THR A 153 14.56 -10.09 8.73
C THR A 153 13.62 -11.28 8.61
N SER A 154 12.82 -11.59 9.66
CA SER A 154 11.83 -12.66 9.64
C SER A 154 10.61 -12.39 8.76
N TYR A 155 10.30 -11.14 8.44
CA TYR A 155 9.16 -10.78 7.59
C TYR A 155 9.55 -10.28 6.21
N ALA A 156 10.82 -9.89 6.01
CA ALA A 156 11.33 -9.42 4.72
C ALA A 156 11.05 -10.41 3.58
N HIS A 157 11.08 -11.72 3.86
CA HIS A 157 10.79 -12.76 2.87
C HIS A 157 9.31 -12.90 2.50
N SER A 158 8.41 -12.45 3.38
CA SER A 158 6.95 -12.56 3.17
C SER A 158 6.36 -11.41 2.34
N TRP A 159 7.12 -10.35 2.08
CA TRP A 159 6.63 -9.15 1.39
C TRP A 159 7.04 -9.08 -0.08
N GLY A 160 6.18 -8.46 -0.88
CA GLY A 160 6.37 -8.15 -2.30
C GLY A 160 5.95 -9.23 -3.28
N THR A 161 6.37 -9.13 -4.54
CA THR A 161 5.88 -10.00 -5.61
C THR A 161 5.94 -11.49 -5.27
N ALA A 162 4.87 -12.21 -5.58
CA ALA A 162 4.75 -13.64 -5.36
C ALA A 162 4.11 -14.34 -6.56
N THR A 163 4.41 -15.61 -6.75
CA THR A 163 3.73 -16.45 -7.75
C THR A 163 2.86 -17.49 -7.04
N GLY A 164 1.62 -17.64 -7.50
CA GLY A 164 0.75 -18.76 -7.16
C GLY A 164 0.72 -19.74 -8.33
N SER A 165 0.57 -21.03 -8.03
CA SER A 165 0.30 -22.04 -9.05
C SER A 165 -0.89 -22.87 -8.63
N THR A 166 -1.83 -23.11 -9.53
CA THR A 166 -2.90 -24.09 -9.29
C THR A 166 -2.86 -25.16 -10.37
N GLN A 167 -2.98 -26.42 -9.96
CA GLN A 167 -3.09 -27.56 -10.86
C GLN A 167 -4.46 -28.22 -10.72
N SER A 168 -5.14 -28.42 -11.86
CA SER A 168 -6.29 -29.30 -12.11
C SER A 168 -7.46 -29.21 -11.12
N PHE A 169 -8.56 -28.57 -11.54
CA PHE A 169 -9.76 -28.45 -10.73
C PHE A 169 -11.00 -29.02 -11.44
N PHE A 170 -11.64 -30.03 -10.85
CA PHE A 170 -12.86 -30.62 -11.41
C PHE A 170 -14.09 -29.90 -10.89
N ALA A 171 -14.92 -29.37 -11.81
CA ALA A 171 -16.14 -28.67 -11.48
C ALA A 171 -17.28 -28.96 -12.42
N TYR A 172 -18.49 -28.58 -12.01
CA TYR A 172 -19.72 -28.81 -12.74
C TYR A 172 -20.48 -27.50 -12.92
N VAL A 173 -20.88 -27.21 -14.16
CA VAL A 173 -21.77 -26.10 -14.52
C VAL A 173 -23.07 -26.68 -15.07
N PRO A 174 -24.23 -26.46 -14.41
CA PRO A 174 -25.50 -26.99 -14.87
C PRO A 174 -25.90 -26.45 -16.24
N GLN A 175 -26.72 -27.21 -16.97
CA GLN A 175 -27.30 -26.75 -18.24
C GLN A 175 -28.09 -25.45 -18.04
N GLY A 176 -27.89 -24.48 -18.93
CA GLY A 176 -28.55 -23.17 -18.86
C GLY A 176 -27.87 -22.20 -17.88
N TYR A 177 -26.71 -22.55 -17.35
CA TYR A 177 -25.92 -21.69 -16.48
C TYR A 177 -24.52 -21.44 -17.05
N LYS A 178 -23.90 -20.38 -16.54
CA LYS A 178 -22.49 -20.07 -16.68
C LYS A 178 -21.84 -19.87 -15.32
N ALA A 179 -20.56 -20.18 -15.25
CA ALA A 179 -19.73 -19.92 -14.08
C ALA A 179 -18.27 -19.86 -14.52
N HIS A 180 -17.39 -19.30 -13.70
CA HIS A 180 -15.96 -19.21 -13.96
C HIS A 180 -15.18 -19.77 -12.78
N LEU A 181 -13.92 -20.12 -13.02
CA LEU A 181 -12.99 -20.36 -11.94
C LEU A 181 -12.64 -19.03 -11.30
N GLN A 182 -12.57 -19.03 -9.98
CA GLN A 182 -12.16 -17.89 -9.18
C GLN A 182 -11.16 -18.36 -8.12
N HIS A 183 -10.31 -17.45 -7.69
CA HIS A 183 -9.37 -17.66 -6.60
C HIS A 183 -9.42 -16.54 -5.58
N ARG A 184 -8.90 -16.84 -4.40
CA ARG A 184 -8.53 -15.88 -3.37
C ARG A 184 -7.35 -16.44 -2.60
N TYR A 185 -6.59 -15.57 -1.97
CA TYR A 185 -5.40 -15.93 -1.22
C TYR A 185 -5.42 -15.26 0.15
N GLN A 186 -4.60 -15.78 1.07
CA GLN A 186 -4.46 -15.18 2.40
C GLN A 186 -3.64 -13.89 2.30
N GLU A 187 -4.09 -12.85 2.98
CA GLU A 187 -3.45 -11.54 3.01
C GLU A 187 -2.89 -11.25 4.41
N GLN A 188 -1.83 -10.46 4.43
CA GLN A 188 -1.26 -9.85 5.62
C GLN A 188 -1.19 -8.34 5.45
N GLN A 189 -1.32 -7.62 6.56
CA GLN A 189 -1.26 -6.16 6.58
C GLN A 189 -0.23 -5.67 7.59
N ALA A 190 0.40 -4.55 7.25
CA ALA A 190 1.21 -3.77 8.16
C ALA A 190 0.76 -2.31 8.13
N THR A 191 0.60 -1.72 9.31
CA THR A 191 0.27 -0.31 9.48
C THR A 191 1.43 0.41 10.14
N GLY A 192 1.73 1.62 9.69
CA GLY A 192 2.87 2.38 10.19
C GLY A 192 2.92 3.81 9.68
N VAL A 193 4.09 4.42 9.81
CA VAL A 193 4.39 5.72 9.19
C VAL A 193 5.26 5.52 7.97
N MET A 194 4.78 5.94 6.80
CA MET A 194 5.64 6.11 5.64
C MET A 194 6.24 7.51 5.68
N TRP A 195 7.54 7.64 5.52
CA TRP A 195 8.23 8.94 5.53
C TRP A 195 9.09 9.14 4.30
N ILE A 196 9.31 10.41 3.98
CA ILE A 196 10.19 10.83 2.88
C ILE A 196 10.94 12.10 3.26
N ASN A 197 12.19 12.15 2.86
CA ASN A 197 13.11 13.27 2.94
C ASN A 197 13.57 13.63 1.52
N TYR A 198 13.19 14.81 1.07
CA TYR A 198 13.64 15.41 -0.17
C TYR A 198 14.93 16.19 0.06
N GLY A 199 15.98 15.94 -0.72
CA GLY A 199 17.23 16.69 -0.66
C GLY A 199 17.08 18.15 -1.10
N HIS A 200 16.02 18.46 -1.87
CA HIS A 200 15.74 19.81 -2.36
C HIS A 200 14.31 20.24 -2.07
N THR A 201 14.17 21.47 -1.59
CA THR A 201 12.89 22.18 -1.54
C THR A 201 12.70 22.95 -2.83
N GLY A 202 11.62 22.64 -3.53
CA GLY A 202 11.25 23.23 -4.81
C GLY A 202 9.80 22.88 -5.12
N ASN A 203 9.35 22.94 -6.38
CA ASN A 203 7.94 22.72 -6.75
C ASN A 203 7.78 21.77 -7.96
N LYS A 204 8.79 20.95 -8.24
CA LYS A 204 8.80 19.96 -9.33
C LYS A 204 8.71 18.54 -8.76
N PRO A 205 8.37 17.54 -9.60
CA PRO A 205 8.50 16.13 -9.20
C PRO A 205 9.91 15.83 -8.68
N GLY A 206 9.99 15.11 -7.56
CA GLY A 206 11.23 14.85 -6.84
C GLY A 206 11.78 16.02 -6.00
N GLU A 207 11.05 17.13 -5.90
CA GLU A 207 11.33 18.23 -4.98
C GLU A 207 10.23 18.30 -3.92
N GLY A 208 10.57 18.73 -2.71
CA GLY A 208 9.66 18.62 -1.57
C GLY A 208 8.57 19.68 -1.46
N TYR A 209 8.15 20.34 -2.55
CA TYR A 209 7.03 21.31 -2.55
C TYR A 209 7.08 22.32 -1.38
N GLY A 210 8.26 22.84 -1.05
CA GLY A 210 8.47 23.81 0.05
C GLY A 210 8.94 23.23 1.40
N HIS A 211 8.92 21.91 1.60
CA HIS A 211 9.43 21.26 2.81
C HIS A 211 10.35 20.08 2.49
N HIS A 212 11.32 19.79 3.35
CA HIS A 212 12.20 18.63 3.14
C HIS A 212 11.56 17.32 3.61
N TYR A 213 10.75 17.35 4.67
CA TYR A 213 10.28 16.16 5.36
C TYR A 213 8.76 16.04 5.32
N TYR A 214 8.27 14.84 5.03
CA TYR A 214 6.84 14.49 5.08
C TYR A 214 6.66 13.08 5.64
N GLY A 215 5.50 12.83 6.28
CA GLY A 215 5.16 11.53 6.83
C GLY A 215 3.66 11.25 6.75
N ILE A 216 3.28 10.10 6.20
CA ILE A 216 1.90 9.63 6.17
C ILE A 216 1.68 8.69 7.35
N THR A 217 0.85 9.09 8.31
CA THR A 217 0.50 8.27 9.49
C THR A 217 -0.58 7.26 9.15
N ASP A 218 -0.60 6.14 9.88
CA ASP A 218 -1.54 5.04 9.69
C ASP A 218 -1.55 4.53 8.22
N TYR A 219 -0.41 4.65 7.53
CA TYR A 219 -0.23 4.09 6.20
C TYR A 219 -0.30 2.58 6.30
N THR A 220 -1.21 1.98 5.54
CA THR A 220 -1.41 0.53 5.53
C THR A 220 -0.97 -0.05 4.20
N ALA A 221 -0.11 -1.06 4.27
CA ALA A 221 0.27 -1.89 3.14
C ALA A 221 -0.29 -3.30 3.32
N THR A 222 -0.71 -3.93 2.22
CA THR A 222 -1.31 -5.26 2.20
C THR A 222 -0.52 -6.13 1.22
N SER A 223 -0.03 -7.28 1.66
CA SER A 223 0.75 -8.20 0.85
C SER A 223 0.16 -9.62 0.96
N PRO A 224 0.26 -10.47 -0.08
CA PRO A 224 -0.10 -11.87 0.06
C PRO A 224 0.77 -12.56 1.12
N VAL A 225 0.21 -13.54 1.83
CA VAL A 225 0.98 -14.44 2.69
C VAL A 225 1.69 -15.46 1.81
N LYS A 226 2.99 -15.61 2.03
CA LYS A 226 3.84 -16.58 1.33
C LYS A 226 4.13 -17.78 2.24
N ASP A 227 4.22 -18.96 1.63
CA ASP A 227 4.75 -20.14 2.29
C ASP A 227 6.28 -20.11 2.39
N ASP A 228 6.87 -21.17 2.97
CA ASP A 228 8.33 -21.30 3.11
C ASP A 228 9.08 -21.37 1.76
N SER A 229 8.37 -21.65 0.67
CA SER A 229 8.91 -21.67 -0.69
C SER A 229 8.82 -20.32 -1.41
N GLY A 230 8.20 -19.32 -0.78
CA GLY A 230 7.96 -18.00 -1.36
C GLY A 230 6.75 -17.95 -2.32
N MET A 231 5.93 -19.00 -2.32
CA MET A 231 4.74 -19.13 -3.15
C MET A 231 3.48 -18.72 -2.38
N VAL A 232 2.43 -18.36 -3.12
CA VAL A 232 1.11 -18.05 -2.54
C VAL A 232 0.19 -19.24 -2.73
N ASP A 233 -0.42 -19.67 -1.62
CA ASP A 233 -1.44 -20.70 -1.63
C ASP A 233 -2.81 -20.11 -1.99
N ASP A 234 -3.26 -20.42 -3.21
CA ASP A 234 -4.57 -20.05 -3.70
C ASP A 234 -5.66 -21.00 -3.21
N GLN A 235 -6.74 -20.44 -2.66
CA GLN A 235 -8.02 -21.13 -2.61
C GLN A 235 -8.72 -20.94 -3.95
N VAL A 236 -9.04 -22.04 -4.63
CA VAL A 236 -9.75 -22.03 -5.92
C VAL A 236 -11.13 -22.63 -5.78
N SER A 237 -12.10 -22.03 -6.46
CA SER A 237 -13.49 -22.50 -6.49
C SER A 237 -14.16 -22.12 -7.81
N MET A 238 -15.33 -22.71 -8.09
CA MET A 238 -16.24 -22.14 -9.08
C MET A 238 -16.95 -20.93 -8.47
N SER A 239 -17.21 -19.92 -9.28
CA SER A 239 -18.18 -18.90 -8.94
C SER A 239 -19.58 -19.48 -8.83
N PRO A 240 -20.48 -18.85 -8.05
CA PRO A 240 -21.88 -19.24 -8.01
C PRO A 240 -22.47 -19.24 -9.43
N PRO A 241 -23.14 -20.32 -9.86
CA PRO A 241 -23.64 -20.42 -11.22
C PRO A 241 -24.70 -19.35 -11.49
N GLN A 242 -24.55 -18.68 -12.63
CA GLN A 242 -25.43 -17.62 -13.11
C GLN A 242 -26.25 -18.14 -14.29
N ALA A 243 -27.55 -17.85 -14.32
CA ALA A 243 -28.39 -18.26 -15.45
C ALA A 243 -27.96 -17.54 -16.74
N LEU A 244 -27.88 -18.29 -17.84
CA LEU A 244 -27.60 -17.75 -19.16
C LEU A 244 -28.70 -16.77 -19.59
N GLN A 245 -28.29 -15.63 -20.13
CA GLN A 245 -29.16 -14.63 -20.71
C GLN A 245 -29.54 -14.98 -22.14
N SER A 246 -30.68 -14.44 -22.59
CA SER A 246 -31.14 -14.62 -23.97
C SER A 246 -30.08 -14.10 -24.95
N GLY A 247 -29.58 -14.98 -25.82
CA GLY A 247 -28.56 -14.66 -26.82
C GLY A 247 -27.12 -15.01 -26.42
N GLU A 248 -26.85 -15.48 -25.20
CA GLU A 248 -25.50 -15.96 -24.82
C GLU A 248 -25.17 -17.32 -25.44
N CYS A 249 -26.17 -18.03 -25.96
CA CYS A 249 -26.03 -19.35 -26.58
C CYS A 249 -26.29 -19.38 -28.09
N SER A 250 -26.52 -18.22 -28.71
CA SER A 250 -26.86 -18.07 -30.13
C SER A 250 -25.65 -17.75 -31.00
#